data_AF-W9C724-F1
#
_entry.id   AF-W9C724-F1
#
_cell.length_a   1.000
_cell.length_b   1.000
_cell.length_c   1.000
_cell.angle_alpha   90.00
_cell.angle_beta   90.00
_cell.angle_gamma   90.00
#
_symmetry.space_group_name_H-M   'P 1'
#
loop_
_entity.id
_entity.type
_entity.pdbx_description
1 polymer ?
#
loop_
_entity_poly.entity_id
_entity_poly.type
_entity_poly.pdbx_seq_one_letter_code
_entity_poly.pdbx_strand_id
1 'polypeptide(L)'
;MKQVFFLEGFQWSEIDAHHDDEIIKFQIRCFGASFEIQYKFHNLSPSPNLLEQFRSSLAIMRAYETGDNLDAERASEEILCLKKPFEKIMIELAPTSSPSLSHHLSDYLYSPLLMLEAIATTRDSIIIEPHFKGQLPRQIRFPAGQYIPTSADWLDLVKSSTSQQIRLPISSNLEQHPCVRGPTKVIAEDGAICYYKELPQWLSPLSTVTEAKPWIHTQIPAAIEAKKLHSDIHICRLHSVIIDDDRKVLQHWVRATEKDLIDIWENDGSDDWTL
;
A
#
# COMPACT_ATOMS: atom_id res chain seq x y z
N MET A 1 -18.65 14.12 8.17
CA MET A 1 -18.40 12.75 8.67
C MET A 1 -16.93 12.67 9.07
N LYS A 2 -16.56 12.00 10.16
CA LYS A 2 -15.16 11.99 10.64
C LYS A 2 -14.35 10.97 9.85
N GLN A 3 -13.36 11.42 9.09
CA GLN A 3 -12.42 10.54 8.37
C GLN A 3 -11.48 9.88 9.38
N VAL A 4 -11.14 8.61 9.14
CA VAL A 4 -10.11 7.89 9.90
C VAL A 4 -8.86 7.79 9.03
N PHE A 5 -7.71 8.09 9.64
CA PHE A 5 -6.39 8.02 9.01
C PHE A 5 -5.55 6.97 9.72
N PHE A 6 -4.97 6.05 8.96
CA PHE A 6 -4.17 4.95 9.45
C PHE A 6 -2.78 4.97 8.80
N LEU A 7 -1.72 4.89 9.60
CA LEU A 7 -0.35 4.76 9.12
C LEU A 7 -0.13 3.33 8.61
N GLU A 8 0.12 3.17 7.31
CA GLU A 8 0.41 1.87 6.69
C GLU A 8 1.87 1.47 6.89
N GLY A 9 2.78 2.44 6.78
CA GLY A 9 4.21 2.24 6.91
C GLY A 9 4.98 3.53 6.66
N PHE A 10 6.28 3.50 6.94
CA PHE A 10 7.21 4.58 6.64
C PHE A 10 8.55 3.99 6.17
N GLN A 11 9.31 4.81 5.47
CA GLN A 11 10.64 4.52 4.98
C GLN A 11 11.48 5.79 4.99
N TRP A 12 12.79 5.61 4.99
CA TRP A 12 13.76 6.68 4.73
C TRP A 12 14.83 6.14 3.80
N SER A 13 15.45 7.02 3.02
CA SER A 13 16.56 6.63 2.14
C SER A 13 17.59 7.74 2.00
N GLU A 14 18.83 7.33 1.76
CA GLU A 14 19.91 8.16 1.23
C GLU A 14 20.03 7.79 -0.25
N ILE A 15 19.54 8.62 -1.16
CA ILE A 15 19.65 8.33 -2.61
C ILE A 15 21.10 8.65 -3.02
N ASP A 16 21.97 7.65 -2.87
CA ASP A 16 23.40 7.62 -3.21
C ASP A 16 24.34 8.60 -2.48
N ALA A 17 25.53 8.10 -2.15
CA ALA A 17 26.61 8.82 -1.46
C ALA A 17 27.18 10.06 -2.21
N HIS A 18 26.60 10.46 -3.34
CA HIS A 18 27.04 11.56 -4.19
C HIS A 18 25.97 12.63 -4.42
N HIS A 19 24.73 12.45 -3.95
CA HIS A 19 23.64 13.42 -4.05
C HIS A 19 23.06 13.65 -2.64
N ASP A 20 22.93 14.92 -2.23
CA ASP A 20 22.38 15.34 -0.92
C ASP A 20 20.85 15.09 -0.82
N ASP A 21 20.36 13.93 -1.25
CA ASP A 21 18.94 13.61 -1.38
C ASP A 21 18.48 12.62 -0.31
N GLU A 22 18.59 13.06 0.95
CA GLU A 22 17.92 12.40 2.09
C GLU A 22 16.39 12.62 2.00
N ILE A 23 15.63 11.56 2.27
CA ILE A 23 14.17 11.61 2.24
C ILE A 23 13.54 10.77 3.35
N ILE A 24 12.45 11.30 3.93
CA ILE A 24 11.52 10.54 4.78
C ILE A 24 10.21 10.44 4.02
N LYS A 25 9.69 9.22 3.84
CA LYS A 25 8.39 8.98 3.22
C LYS A 25 7.52 8.16 4.15
N PHE A 26 6.23 8.46 4.24
CA PHE A 26 5.29 7.62 4.97
C PHE A 26 3.91 7.61 4.32
N GLN A 27 3.22 6.48 4.47
CA GLN A 27 1.95 6.22 3.83
C GLN A 27 0.81 6.23 4.84
N ILE A 28 -0.22 7.03 4.55
CA ILE A 28 -1.42 7.13 5.36
C ILE A 28 -2.63 6.70 4.52
N ARG A 29 -3.35 5.66 4.96
CA ARG A 29 -4.61 5.26 4.36
C ARG A 29 -5.79 5.90 5.05
N CYS A 30 -6.83 6.18 4.27
CA CYS A 30 -8.15 6.51 4.74
C CYS A 30 -9.21 5.83 3.85
N PHE A 31 -10.49 6.04 4.13
CA PHE A 31 -11.53 5.53 3.24
C PHE A 31 -11.44 6.16 1.85
N GLY A 32 -11.17 5.35 0.85
CA GLY A 32 -11.20 5.73 -0.57
C GLY A 32 -9.97 6.47 -1.08
N ALA A 33 -8.93 6.66 -0.26
CA ALA A 33 -7.65 7.21 -0.70
C ALA A 33 -6.50 6.75 0.20
N SER A 34 -5.30 6.66 -0.38
CA SER A 34 -4.03 6.59 0.33
C SER A 34 -3.25 7.87 0.05
N PHE A 35 -2.46 8.32 1.02
CA PHE A 35 -1.58 9.46 0.92
C PHE A 35 -0.15 8.99 1.10
N GLU A 36 0.76 9.44 0.25
CA GLU A 36 2.19 9.36 0.52
C GLU A 36 2.69 10.76 0.82
N ILE A 37 3.24 10.93 2.02
CA ILE A 37 3.79 12.19 2.49
C ILE A 37 5.31 12.09 2.42
N GLN A 38 5.94 13.06 1.77
CA GLN A 38 7.38 13.09 1.55
C GLN A 38 8.01 14.36 2.16
N TYR A 39 9.06 14.15 2.93
CA TYR A 39 9.97 15.18 3.41
C TYR A 39 11.29 15.01 2.68
N LYS A 40 11.60 15.92 1.76
CA LYS A 40 12.83 15.88 0.94
C LYS A 40 13.81 16.93 1.42
N PHE A 41 15.10 16.58 1.50
CA PHE A 41 16.15 17.51 1.88
C PHE A 41 16.10 18.81 1.07
N HIS A 42 16.07 18.73 -0.26
CA HIS A 42 16.09 19.90 -1.13
C HIS A 42 14.89 20.84 -0.93
N ASN A 43 13.68 20.29 -0.69
CA ASN A 43 12.47 21.09 -0.44
C ASN A 43 12.52 21.86 0.89
N LEU A 44 13.35 21.39 1.84
CA LEU A 44 13.49 21.98 3.17
C LEU A 44 14.77 22.82 3.30
N SER A 45 15.75 22.61 2.41
CA SER A 45 17.03 23.31 2.37
C SER A 45 16.95 24.85 2.39
N PRO A 46 15.89 25.51 1.87
CA PRO A 46 15.77 26.95 2.02
C PRO A 46 15.71 27.42 3.48
N SER A 47 15.18 26.60 4.41
CA SER A 47 15.07 26.93 5.83
C SER A 47 16.02 26.07 6.69
N PRO A 48 17.05 26.66 7.32
CA PRO A 48 17.94 25.96 8.23
C PRO A 48 17.21 25.32 9.43
N ASN A 49 16.16 25.97 9.94
CA ASN A 49 15.40 25.47 11.08
C ASN A 49 14.63 24.18 10.73
N LEU A 50 13.95 24.18 9.56
CA LEU A 50 13.22 23.00 9.10
C LEU A 50 14.18 21.87 8.70
N LEU A 51 15.36 22.22 8.19
CA LEU A 51 16.40 21.25 7.86
C LEU A 51 16.97 20.55 9.10
N GLU A 52 17.18 21.29 10.19
CA GLU A 52 17.61 20.73 11.47
C GLU A 52 16.54 19.81 12.07
N GLN A 53 15.27 20.22 11.99
CA GLN A 53 14.14 19.37 12.39
C GLN A 53 14.10 18.09 11.55
N PHE A 54 14.18 18.20 10.23
CA PHE A 54 14.22 17.07 9.31
C PHE A 54 15.33 16.08 9.66
N ARG A 55 16.56 16.56 9.87
CA ARG A 55 17.70 15.71 10.26
C ARG A 55 17.49 15.03 11.60
N SER A 56 16.85 15.72 12.55
CA SER A 56 16.50 15.14 13.85
C SER A 56 15.48 14.02 13.71
N SER A 57 14.41 14.24 12.94
CA SER A 57 13.41 13.22 12.62
C SER A 57 14.03 12.04 11.88
N LEU A 58 14.91 12.30 10.91
CA LEU A 58 15.62 11.27 10.15
C LEU A 58 16.48 10.39 11.07
N ALA A 59 17.18 10.99 12.04
CA ALA A 59 17.95 10.24 13.03
C ALA A 59 17.07 9.33 13.90
N ILE A 60 15.85 9.77 14.24
CA ILE A 60 14.87 8.93 14.96
C ILE A 60 14.43 7.75 14.08
N MET A 61 14.14 7.99 12.79
CA MET A 61 13.75 6.92 11.86
C MET A 61 14.87 5.89 11.64
N ARG A 62 16.13 6.35 11.56
CA ARG A 62 17.31 5.48 11.47
C ARG A 62 17.46 4.58 12.71
N ALA A 63 17.27 5.15 13.90
CA ALA A 63 17.40 4.40 15.14
C ALA A 63 16.41 3.23 15.21
N TYR A 64 15.19 3.40 14.69
CA TYR A 64 14.18 2.35 14.63
C TYR A 64 14.63 1.09 13.89
N GLU A 65 15.32 1.21 12.74
CA GLU A 65 15.79 0.05 11.98
C GLU A 65 16.89 -0.74 12.71
N THR A 66 17.61 -0.09 13.61
CA THR A 66 18.77 -0.66 14.32
C THR A 66 18.49 -1.02 15.79
N GLY A 67 17.32 -0.65 16.31
CA GLY A 67 17.05 -0.55 17.75
C GLY A 67 16.05 -1.56 18.33
N ASP A 68 15.85 -1.49 19.65
CA ASP A 68 14.88 -2.29 20.41
C ASP A 68 13.48 -1.65 20.41
N ASN A 69 12.47 -2.28 21.03
CA ASN A 69 11.06 -1.83 21.05
C ASN A 69 10.83 -0.36 21.46
N LEU A 70 11.71 0.25 22.27
CA LEU A 70 11.60 1.67 22.67
C LEU A 70 11.80 2.63 21.49
N ASP A 71 12.61 2.26 20.50
CA ASP A 71 12.85 3.09 19.31
C ASP A 71 11.65 3.06 18.35
N ALA A 72 10.82 2.02 18.41
CA ALA A 72 9.57 1.89 17.66
C ALA A 72 8.47 2.86 18.12
N GLU A 73 8.30 3.03 19.43
CA GLU A 73 7.33 3.99 19.97
C GLU A 73 7.72 5.43 19.60
N ARG A 74 9.01 5.76 19.72
CA ARG A 74 9.54 7.09 19.37
C ARG A 74 9.38 7.40 17.88
N ALA A 75 9.68 6.46 17.00
CA ALA A 75 9.45 6.62 15.57
C ALA A 75 7.96 6.81 15.26
N SER A 76 7.08 6.05 15.92
CA SER A 76 5.64 6.19 15.75
C SER A 76 5.13 7.57 16.20
N GLU A 77 5.59 8.07 17.34
CA GLU A 77 5.26 9.43 17.82
C GLU A 77 5.78 10.51 16.87
N GLU A 78 6.99 10.35 16.36
CA GLU A 78 7.59 11.29 15.43
C GLU A 78 6.83 11.34 14.10
N ILE A 79 6.39 10.19 13.57
CA ILE A 79 5.51 10.15 12.39
C ILE A 79 4.19 10.88 12.64
N LEU A 80 3.60 10.78 13.85
CA LEU A 80 2.39 11.55 14.18
C LEU A 80 2.65 13.06 14.18
N CYS A 81 3.84 13.49 14.65
CA CYS A 81 4.27 14.88 14.57
C CYS A 81 4.44 15.35 13.12
N LEU A 82 5.13 14.57 12.29
CA LEU A 82 5.33 14.86 10.85
C LEU A 82 4.02 14.82 10.05
N LYS A 83 3.04 14.01 10.44
CA LYS A 83 1.73 13.98 9.79
C LYS A 83 0.93 15.25 10.06
N LYS A 84 1.10 15.88 11.23
CA LYS A 84 0.22 16.95 11.73
C LYS A 84 0.04 18.14 10.77
N PRO A 85 1.08 18.68 10.11
CA PRO A 85 0.92 19.78 9.14
C PRO A 85 -0.02 19.42 7.98
N PHE A 86 -0.09 18.16 7.59
CA PHE A 86 -0.84 17.68 6.43
C PHE A 86 -2.30 17.36 6.73
N GLU A 87 -2.73 17.32 8.00
CA GLU A 87 -4.07 16.83 8.35
C GLU A 87 -5.19 17.61 7.67
N LYS A 88 -5.05 18.94 7.56
CA LYS A 88 -6.06 19.78 6.91
C LYS A 88 -6.21 19.44 5.43
N ILE A 89 -5.10 19.39 4.69
CA ILE A 89 -5.14 19.09 3.25
C ILE A 89 -5.56 17.63 3.00
N MET A 90 -5.19 16.69 3.88
CA MET A 90 -5.67 15.31 3.81
C MET A 90 -7.18 15.21 4.00
N ILE A 91 -7.77 15.99 4.91
CA ILE A 91 -9.23 16.02 5.10
C ILE A 91 -9.93 16.62 3.88
N GLU A 92 -9.35 17.66 3.28
CA GLU A 92 -9.90 18.32 2.08
C GLU A 92 -9.84 17.43 0.84
N LEU A 93 -8.76 16.65 0.68
CA LEU A 93 -8.56 15.75 -0.45
C LEU A 93 -9.20 14.36 -0.27
N ALA A 94 -9.43 13.93 0.98
CA ALA A 94 -10.04 12.63 1.24
C ALA A 94 -11.46 12.57 0.67
N PRO A 95 -11.82 11.53 -0.09
CA PRO A 95 -13.16 11.42 -0.61
C PRO A 95 -14.16 11.22 0.53
N THR A 96 -15.33 11.85 0.40
CA THR A 96 -16.48 11.71 1.32
C THR A 96 -17.20 10.37 1.07
N SER A 97 -16.46 9.27 1.12
CA SER A 97 -17.01 7.94 0.90
C SER A 97 -17.81 7.50 2.12
N SER A 98 -19.07 7.10 1.94
CA SER A 98 -19.87 6.57 3.03
C SER A 98 -19.47 5.11 3.32
N PRO A 99 -19.16 4.74 4.57
CA PRO A 99 -18.89 3.36 4.98
C PRO A 99 -20.10 2.40 4.87
N SER A 100 -21.28 2.91 4.48
CA SER A 100 -22.53 2.14 4.37
C SER A 100 -22.71 1.47 3.01
N LEU A 101 -21.78 1.67 2.07
CA LEU A 101 -21.79 1.00 0.77
C LEU A 101 -21.20 -0.40 0.91
N SER A 102 -21.70 -1.34 0.10
CA SER A 102 -21.04 -2.64 -0.05
C SER A 102 -19.67 -2.42 -0.67
N HIS A 103 -18.62 -2.56 0.14
CA HIS A 103 -17.25 -2.42 -0.33
C HIS A 103 -16.75 -3.70 -0.97
N HIS A 104 -15.99 -3.53 -2.04
CA HIS A 104 -15.34 -4.62 -2.75
C HIS A 104 -13.85 -4.62 -2.47
N LEU A 105 -13.18 -5.75 -2.69
CA LEU A 105 -11.74 -5.86 -2.48
C LEU A 105 -10.99 -4.86 -3.37
N SER A 106 -11.53 -4.54 -4.55
CA SER A 106 -11.00 -3.49 -5.44
C SER A 106 -10.88 -2.12 -4.76
N ASP A 107 -11.77 -1.78 -3.83
CA ASP A 107 -11.76 -0.49 -3.12
C ASP A 107 -10.54 -0.38 -2.20
N TYR A 108 -10.04 -1.51 -1.70
CA TYR A 108 -8.82 -1.58 -0.91
C TYR A 108 -7.58 -1.58 -1.82
N LEU A 109 -7.52 -2.48 -2.81
CA LEU A 109 -6.32 -2.67 -3.65
C LEU A 109 -6.03 -1.48 -4.57
N TYR A 110 -7.07 -0.86 -5.13
CA TYR A 110 -6.93 0.17 -6.15
C TYR A 110 -7.29 1.58 -5.67
N SER A 111 -7.24 1.79 -4.35
CA SER A 111 -7.36 3.12 -3.73
C SER A 111 -6.37 4.11 -4.38
N PRO A 112 -6.81 5.31 -4.80
CA PRO A 112 -5.92 6.31 -5.38
C PRO A 112 -4.82 6.72 -4.40
N LEU A 113 -3.59 6.85 -4.89
CA LEU A 113 -2.46 7.35 -4.10
C LEU A 113 -2.25 8.84 -4.38
N LEU A 114 -2.39 9.67 -3.35
CA LEU A 114 -2.24 11.13 -3.40
C LEU A 114 -0.89 11.52 -2.79
N MET A 115 -0.11 12.30 -3.53
CA MET A 115 1.26 12.64 -3.16
C MET A 115 1.29 14.04 -2.51
N LEU A 116 1.86 14.11 -1.32
CA LEU A 116 2.01 15.33 -0.54
C LEU A 116 3.50 15.56 -0.24
N GLU A 117 3.97 16.78 -0.42
CA GLU A 117 5.36 17.16 -0.15
C GLU A 117 5.42 18.25 0.92
N ALA A 118 6.45 18.16 1.77
CA ALA A 118 6.79 19.18 2.75
C ALA A 118 7.66 20.27 2.10
N ILE A 119 7.22 21.53 2.10
CA ILE A 119 7.94 22.65 1.49
C ILE A 119 8.33 23.71 2.53
N ALA A 120 9.56 24.22 2.43
CA ALA A 120 9.98 25.44 3.09
C ALA A 120 9.76 26.66 2.18
N THR A 121 8.89 27.58 2.58
CA THR A 121 8.53 28.77 1.79
C THR A 121 9.57 29.88 1.79
N THR A 122 10.27 30.04 2.92
CA THR A 122 11.21 31.13 3.16
C THR A 122 12.35 30.65 4.04
N ARG A 123 13.43 31.43 4.11
CA ARG A 123 14.60 31.11 4.93
C ARG A 123 14.30 31.01 6.43
N ASP A 124 13.34 31.80 6.90
CA ASP A 124 12.98 31.86 8.32
C ASP A 124 11.75 30.99 8.65
N SER A 125 11.31 30.14 7.72
CA SER A 125 10.17 29.25 7.92
C SER A 125 10.46 28.30 9.08
N ILE A 126 9.56 28.27 10.06
CA ILE A 126 9.56 27.34 11.19
C ILE A 126 8.42 26.32 11.11
N ILE A 127 7.55 26.47 10.12
CA ILE A 127 6.39 25.63 9.85
C ILE A 127 6.49 25.15 8.41
N ILE A 128 6.23 23.87 8.20
CA ILE A 128 6.13 23.24 6.88
C ILE A 128 4.88 23.76 6.15
N GLU A 129 5.02 24.09 4.87
CA GLU A 129 3.88 24.25 3.97
C GLU A 129 3.58 22.90 3.28
N PRO A 130 2.41 22.29 3.54
CA PRO A 130 1.97 21.11 2.80
C PRO A 130 1.67 21.46 1.35
N HIS A 131 2.29 20.77 0.42
CA HIS A 131 2.03 20.92 -1.01
C HIS A 131 1.40 19.64 -1.57
N PHE A 132 0.29 19.77 -2.28
CA PHE A 132 -0.28 18.68 -3.05
C PHE A 132 0.37 18.62 -4.43
N LYS A 133 1.22 17.61 -4.61
CA LYS A 133 1.92 17.35 -5.86
C LYS A 133 0.98 16.80 -6.94
N GLY A 134 0.05 15.92 -6.54
CA GLY A 134 -0.91 15.31 -7.44
C GLY A 134 -1.30 13.89 -7.04
N GLN A 135 -2.21 13.30 -7.81
CA GLN A 135 -2.49 11.86 -7.74
C GLN A 135 -1.42 11.11 -8.53
N LEU A 136 -0.85 10.05 -7.95
CA LEU A 136 0.16 9.22 -8.60
C LEU A 136 -0.38 8.70 -9.95
N PRO A 137 0.26 9.04 -11.08
CA PRO A 137 -0.18 8.61 -12.38
C PRO A 137 -0.16 7.10 -12.53
N ARG A 138 -1.07 6.60 -13.36
CA ARG A 138 -1.12 5.19 -13.75
C ARG A 138 0.24 4.67 -14.24
N GLN A 139 0.99 5.49 -14.98
CA GLN A 139 2.23 5.07 -15.63
C GLN A 139 3.38 4.75 -14.67
N ILE A 140 3.33 5.28 -13.45
CA ILE A 140 4.35 5.06 -12.42
C ILE A 140 3.82 4.23 -11.25
N ARG A 141 2.56 3.76 -11.32
CA ARG A 141 1.98 2.89 -10.30
C ARG A 141 2.36 1.44 -10.55
N PHE A 142 2.89 0.80 -9.51
CA PHE A 142 2.88 -0.65 -9.43
C PHE A 142 1.50 -1.13 -8.94
N PRO A 143 0.74 -1.90 -9.74
CA PRO A 143 -0.52 -2.48 -9.29
C PRO A 143 -0.26 -3.50 -8.16
N ALA A 144 -1.26 -3.69 -7.31
CA ALA A 144 -1.19 -4.69 -6.25
C ALA A 144 -1.13 -6.11 -6.84
N GLY A 145 -0.42 -7.01 -6.16
CA GLY A 145 -0.22 -8.39 -6.58
C GLY A 145 0.95 -8.60 -7.55
N GLN A 146 0.99 -9.78 -8.17
CA GLN A 146 2.04 -10.20 -9.09
C GLN A 146 1.54 -10.12 -10.54
N TYR A 147 2.39 -9.63 -11.45
CA TYR A 147 2.11 -9.73 -12.88
C TYR A 147 2.18 -11.20 -13.33
N ILE A 148 1.10 -11.70 -13.93
CA ILE A 148 1.04 -13.08 -14.44
C ILE A 148 1.01 -13.04 -15.97
N PRO A 149 1.98 -13.67 -16.65
CA PRO A 149 1.94 -13.77 -18.11
C PRO A 149 0.74 -14.61 -18.55
N THR A 150 0.14 -14.24 -19.69
CA THR A 150 -1.07 -14.86 -20.28
C THR A 150 -0.98 -16.36 -20.59
N SER A 151 0.19 -16.99 -20.44
CA SER A 151 0.45 -18.42 -20.72
C SER A 151 0.53 -19.29 -19.46
N ALA A 152 0.01 -18.82 -18.32
CA ALA A 152 0.04 -19.57 -17.07
C ALA A 152 -1.06 -20.66 -17.06
N ASP A 153 -0.77 -21.82 -17.65
CA ASP A 153 -1.68 -22.96 -17.81
C ASP A 153 -2.33 -23.45 -16.49
N TRP A 154 -1.75 -23.11 -15.34
CA TRP A 154 -2.31 -23.46 -14.03
C TRP A 154 -3.55 -22.65 -13.65
N LEU A 155 -3.77 -21.49 -14.26
CA LEU A 155 -4.93 -20.63 -13.97
C LEU A 155 -6.24 -21.33 -14.30
N ASP A 156 -6.27 -22.15 -15.35
CA ASP A 156 -7.45 -22.94 -15.73
C ASP A 156 -7.80 -24.04 -14.70
N LEU A 157 -6.86 -24.40 -13.83
CA LEU A 157 -7.02 -25.44 -12.81
C LEU A 157 -7.50 -24.89 -11.46
N VAL A 158 -7.61 -23.56 -11.31
CA VAL A 158 -7.96 -22.91 -10.04
C VAL A 158 -9.14 -21.98 -10.23
N LYS A 159 -10.11 -22.02 -9.31
CA LYS A 159 -11.23 -21.06 -9.30
C LYS A 159 -10.66 -19.64 -9.18
N SER A 160 -10.99 -18.77 -10.13
CA SER A 160 -10.57 -17.36 -10.14
C SER A 160 -11.76 -16.41 -10.03
N SER A 161 -11.55 -15.26 -9.39
CA SER A 161 -12.51 -14.15 -9.35
C SER A 161 -11.77 -12.82 -9.53
N THR A 162 -12.48 -11.78 -9.94
CA THR A 162 -11.95 -10.40 -9.96
C THR A 162 -12.08 -9.76 -8.58
N SER A 163 -11.27 -8.76 -8.26
CA SER A 163 -11.39 -8.06 -6.96
C SER A 163 -12.74 -7.33 -6.80
N GLN A 164 -13.42 -7.02 -7.90
CA GLN A 164 -14.78 -6.47 -7.89
C GLN A 164 -15.85 -7.52 -7.52
N GLN A 165 -15.60 -8.82 -7.74
CA GLN A 165 -16.54 -9.88 -7.33
C GLN A 165 -16.38 -10.25 -5.85
N ILE A 166 -15.27 -9.87 -5.23
CA ILE A 166 -14.97 -10.15 -3.82
C ILE A 166 -15.45 -9.00 -2.95
N ARG A 167 -16.29 -9.29 -1.96
CA ARG A 167 -16.82 -8.28 -1.03
C ARG A 167 -16.00 -8.23 0.26
N LEU A 168 -15.91 -7.04 0.84
CA LEU A 168 -15.29 -6.83 2.14
C LEU A 168 -16.34 -6.96 3.26
N PRO A 169 -15.99 -7.56 4.41
CA PRO A 169 -16.88 -7.58 5.57
C PRO A 169 -17.20 -6.16 6.04
N ILE A 170 -18.47 -5.90 6.36
CA ILE A 170 -18.89 -4.63 6.96
C ILE A 170 -18.38 -4.57 8.39
N SER A 171 -17.71 -3.47 8.76
CA SER A 171 -17.31 -3.19 10.13
C SER A 171 -18.06 -1.97 10.66
N SER A 172 -18.68 -2.10 11.85
CA SER A 172 -19.27 -0.95 12.55
C SER A 172 -18.20 -0.03 13.16
N ASN A 173 -16.98 -0.51 13.34
CA ASN A 173 -15.84 0.29 13.77
C ASN A 173 -15.03 0.75 12.55
N LEU A 174 -15.07 2.06 12.28
CA LEU A 174 -14.36 2.68 11.16
C LEU A 174 -12.84 2.51 11.24
N GLU A 175 -12.26 2.46 12.44
CA GLU A 175 -10.82 2.29 12.65
C GLU A 175 -10.32 0.87 12.37
N GLN A 176 -11.24 -0.10 12.34
CA GLN A 176 -10.97 -1.49 12.04
C GLN A 176 -11.55 -1.91 10.68
N HIS A 177 -12.04 -0.95 9.89
CA HIS A 177 -12.65 -1.27 8.62
C HIS A 177 -11.61 -1.85 7.64
N PRO A 178 -11.94 -2.91 6.89
CA PRO A 178 -11.01 -3.55 5.96
C PRO A 178 -10.42 -2.60 4.90
N CYS A 179 -11.19 -1.62 4.43
CA CYS A 179 -10.68 -0.59 3.52
C CYS A 179 -9.60 0.34 4.14
N VAL A 180 -9.48 0.38 5.46
CA VAL A 180 -8.51 1.23 6.17
C VAL A 180 -7.33 0.42 6.70
N ARG A 181 -7.60 -0.72 7.37
CA ARG A 181 -6.57 -1.57 7.99
C ARG A 181 -6.06 -2.71 7.12
N GLY A 182 -6.69 -2.91 5.96
CA GLY A 182 -6.49 -4.10 5.15
C GLY A 182 -7.44 -5.24 5.55
N PRO A 183 -7.92 -6.03 4.58
CA PRO A 183 -8.79 -7.17 4.85
C PRO A 183 -7.99 -8.36 5.37
N THR A 184 -8.40 -8.92 6.51
CA THR A 184 -7.95 -10.25 6.95
C THR A 184 -8.89 -11.37 6.46
N LYS A 185 -10.12 -10.99 6.15
CA LYS A 185 -11.18 -11.86 5.62
C LYS A 185 -11.93 -11.15 4.51
N VAL A 186 -12.43 -11.94 3.58
CA VAL A 186 -13.24 -11.50 2.45
C VAL A 186 -14.45 -12.42 2.28
N ILE A 187 -15.46 -11.93 1.58
CA ILE A 187 -16.66 -12.69 1.21
C ILE A 187 -16.56 -12.98 -0.29
N ALA A 188 -16.37 -14.24 -0.63
CA ALA A 188 -16.30 -14.71 -2.01
C ALA A 188 -17.64 -14.54 -2.75
N GLU A 189 -17.61 -14.70 -4.07
CA GLU A 189 -18.78 -14.58 -4.94
C GLU A 189 -19.91 -15.56 -4.56
N ASP A 190 -19.54 -16.77 -4.12
CA ASP A 190 -20.48 -17.79 -3.62
C ASP A 190 -20.99 -17.53 -2.19
N GLY A 191 -20.57 -16.41 -1.58
CA GLY A 191 -20.94 -16.01 -0.22
C GLY A 191 -20.07 -16.63 0.87
N ALA A 192 -19.08 -17.47 0.55
CA ALA A 192 -18.18 -18.04 1.53
C ALA A 192 -17.28 -16.96 2.16
N ILE A 193 -17.11 -17.02 3.50
CA ILE A 193 -16.14 -16.16 4.19
C ILE A 193 -14.79 -16.87 4.18
N CYS A 194 -13.79 -16.22 3.58
CA CYS A 194 -12.45 -16.77 3.44
C CYS A 194 -11.42 -15.84 4.09
N TYR A 195 -10.31 -16.42 4.55
CA TYR A 195 -9.14 -15.62 4.92
C TYR A 195 -8.52 -15.02 3.66
N TYR A 196 -8.23 -13.73 3.70
CA TYR A 196 -7.51 -13.06 2.64
C TYR A 196 -6.02 -13.10 2.95
N LYS A 197 -5.24 -13.46 1.95
CA LYS A 197 -3.79 -13.42 2.01
C LYS A 197 -3.30 -12.75 0.74
N GLU A 198 -2.76 -11.56 0.90
CA GLU A 198 -1.99 -10.92 -0.15
C GLU A 198 -0.68 -11.70 -0.33
N LEU A 199 -0.30 -11.91 -1.58
CA LEU A 199 0.98 -12.52 -1.93
C LEU A 199 1.97 -11.38 -2.14
N PRO A 200 2.99 -11.23 -1.29
CA PRO A 200 4.00 -10.19 -1.48
C PRO A 200 4.71 -10.40 -2.82
N GLN A 201 5.15 -9.32 -3.47
CA GLN A 201 5.76 -9.40 -4.80
C GLN A 201 7.01 -10.31 -4.83
N TRP A 202 7.76 -10.36 -3.73
CA TRP A 202 8.95 -11.22 -3.55
C TRP A 202 8.60 -12.63 -3.02
N LEU A 203 7.50 -12.77 -2.29
CA LEU A 203 6.96 -14.07 -1.86
C LEU A 203 5.95 -14.52 -2.90
N SER A 204 6.45 -14.93 -4.06
CA SER A 204 5.65 -15.79 -4.90
C SER A 204 5.70 -17.19 -4.27
N PRO A 205 4.62 -17.71 -3.65
CA PRO A 205 4.53 -19.13 -3.42
C PRO A 205 4.60 -19.89 -4.74
N LEU A 206 4.43 -19.24 -5.90
CA LEU A 206 4.65 -19.82 -7.24
C LEU A 206 6.13 -19.76 -7.70
N SER A 207 7.02 -19.05 -6.99
CA SER A 207 8.47 -19.12 -7.26
C SER A 207 9.15 -20.25 -6.49
N THR A 208 8.65 -20.60 -5.29
CA THR A 208 9.15 -21.74 -4.50
C THR A 208 8.31 -23.00 -4.69
N VAL A 209 7.01 -22.88 -4.98
CA VAL A 209 6.27 -23.86 -5.77
C VAL A 209 6.57 -23.52 -7.22
N THR A 210 7.78 -23.84 -7.66
CA THR A 210 8.17 -23.91 -9.08
C THR A 210 6.95 -24.21 -9.95
N GLU A 211 6.84 -23.54 -11.11
CA GLU A 211 5.90 -23.68 -12.22
C GLU A 211 5.42 -25.12 -12.58
N ALA A 212 5.91 -26.16 -11.91
CA ALA A 212 5.66 -27.57 -12.11
C ALA A 212 4.68 -28.26 -11.12
N LYS A 213 4.07 -27.61 -10.11
CA LYS A 213 3.30 -28.37 -9.08
C LYS A 213 1.91 -27.85 -8.61
N PRO A 214 1.02 -27.36 -9.50
CA PRO A 214 -0.39 -27.11 -9.14
C PRO A 214 -1.11 -28.37 -8.61
N TRP A 215 -0.59 -29.56 -8.91
CA TRP A 215 -1.08 -30.82 -8.37
C TRP A 215 -1.00 -30.93 -6.84
N ILE A 216 -0.15 -30.16 -6.13
CA ILE A 216 -0.08 -30.21 -4.65
C ILE A 216 -1.44 -29.83 -4.04
N HIS A 217 -2.14 -28.87 -4.64
CA HIS A 217 -3.47 -28.47 -4.20
C HIS A 217 -4.55 -29.52 -4.54
N THR A 218 -4.34 -30.31 -5.61
CA THR A 218 -5.21 -31.46 -5.96
C THR A 218 -4.90 -32.73 -5.16
N GLN A 219 -3.69 -32.86 -4.62
CA GLN A 219 -3.27 -34.04 -3.85
C GLN A 219 -3.93 -34.10 -2.48
N ILE A 220 -4.30 -32.97 -1.89
CA ILE A 220 -4.99 -32.95 -0.60
C ILE A 220 -6.39 -33.59 -0.73
N PRO A 221 -7.26 -33.17 -1.67
CA PRO A 221 -8.51 -33.88 -1.96
C PRO A 221 -8.29 -35.36 -2.24
N ALA A 222 -7.35 -35.71 -3.13
CA ALA A 222 -7.07 -37.11 -3.47
C ALA A 222 -6.54 -37.94 -2.28
N ALA A 223 -5.76 -37.35 -1.37
CA ALA A 223 -5.27 -38.01 -0.17
C ALA A 223 -6.37 -38.20 0.88
N ILE A 224 -7.36 -37.30 0.96
CA ILE A 224 -8.55 -37.48 1.79
C ILE A 224 -9.41 -38.62 1.23
N GLU A 225 -9.67 -38.63 -0.07
CA GLU A 225 -10.41 -39.71 -0.74
C GLU A 225 -9.71 -41.07 -0.57
N ALA A 226 -8.39 -41.09 -0.70
CA ALA A 226 -7.56 -42.27 -0.47
C ALA A 226 -7.38 -42.63 1.02
N LYS A 227 -8.03 -41.92 1.95
CA LYS A 227 -7.93 -42.09 3.40
C LYS A 227 -6.51 -42.00 3.97
N LYS A 228 -5.59 -41.34 3.25
CA LYS A 228 -4.22 -41.03 3.69
C LYS A 228 -4.18 -39.80 4.58
N LEU A 229 -5.14 -38.90 4.41
CA LEU A 229 -5.38 -37.75 5.27
C LEU A 229 -6.76 -37.86 5.89
N HIS A 230 -6.84 -37.50 7.16
CA HIS A 230 -8.08 -37.37 7.89
C HIS A 230 -8.92 -36.24 7.30
N SER A 231 -10.21 -36.47 7.06
CA SER A 231 -11.10 -35.47 6.44
C SER A 231 -11.29 -34.22 7.31
N ASP A 232 -11.07 -34.37 8.62
CA ASP A 232 -11.14 -33.33 9.65
C ASP A 232 -9.82 -32.58 9.87
N ILE A 233 -8.79 -32.84 9.06
CA ILE A 233 -7.53 -32.10 9.16
C ILE A 233 -7.75 -30.61 8.86
N HIS A 234 -7.31 -29.75 9.78
CA HIS A 234 -7.45 -28.31 9.69
C HIS A 234 -6.33 -27.72 8.81
N ILE A 235 -6.48 -27.88 7.49
CA ILE A 235 -5.59 -27.25 6.51
C ILE A 235 -6.30 -26.05 5.91
N CYS A 236 -5.62 -24.91 5.84
CA CYS A 236 -6.08 -23.79 5.01
C CYS A 236 -6.07 -24.22 3.55
N ARG A 237 -7.26 -24.43 2.98
CA ARG A 237 -7.42 -24.78 1.57
C ARG A 237 -7.52 -23.51 0.75
N LEU A 238 -6.88 -23.50 -0.41
CA LEU A 238 -7.08 -22.45 -1.40
C LEU A 238 -8.54 -22.52 -1.87
N HIS A 239 -9.29 -21.43 -1.69
CA HIS A 239 -10.68 -21.34 -2.16
C HIS A 239 -10.75 -20.80 -3.59
N SER A 240 -10.10 -19.66 -3.82
CA SER A 240 -9.98 -19.02 -5.12
C SER A 240 -8.76 -18.09 -5.17
N VAL A 241 -8.35 -17.72 -6.38
CA VAL A 241 -7.35 -16.68 -6.64
C VAL A 241 -8.03 -15.43 -7.19
N ILE A 242 -7.45 -14.26 -6.90
CA ILE A 242 -7.92 -12.98 -7.42
C ILE A 242 -7.07 -12.61 -8.61
N ILE A 243 -7.71 -12.37 -9.75
CA ILE A 243 -7.04 -12.01 -11.00
C ILE A 243 -7.78 -10.83 -11.59
N ASP A 244 -7.06 -9.73 -11.77
CA ASP A 244 -7.60 -8.52 -12.36
C ASP A 244 -6.86 -8.20 -13.67
N ASP A 245 -7.59 -7.63 -14.61
CA ASP A 245 -7.02 -7.08 -15.82
C ASP A 245 -6.52 -5.66 -15.53
N ASP A 246 -5.20 -5.46 -15.56
CA ASP A 246 -4.54 -4.17 -15.36
C ASP A 246 -5.19 -3.05 -16.18
N ARG A 247 -5.63 -3.34 -17.41
CA ARG A 247 -6.27 -2.33 -18.25
C ARG A 247 -7.59 -1.85 -17.67
N LYS A 248 -8.35 -2.73 -17.04
CA LYS A 248 -9.64 -2.44 -16.42
C LYS A 248 -9.46 -1.78 -15.06
N VAL A 249 -8.61 -2.32 -14.18
CA VAL A 249 -8.49 -1.76 -12.81
C VAL A 249 -7.78 -0.41 -12.79
N LEU A 250 -6.80 -0.21 -13.68
CA LEU A 250 -6.09 1.05 -13.79
C LEU A 250 -6.80 2.10 -14.66
N GLN A 251 -7.96 1.80 -15.27
CA GLN A 251 -8.68 2.81 -16.08
C GLN A 251 -9.17 4.00 -15.24
N HIS A 252 -9.33 3.81 -13.93
CA HIS A 252 -9.80 4.83 -12.99
C HIS A 252 -8.68 5.78 -12.52
N TRP A 253 -7.46 5.54 -13.00
CA TRP A 253 -6.28 6.27 -12.60
C TRP A 253 -5.97 7.40 -13.57
N VAL A 254 -5.44 8.50 -13.05
CA VAL A 254 -5.01 9.63 -13.87
C VAL A 254 -3.88 9.20 -14.79
N ARG A 255 -4.02 9.51 -16.07
CA ARG A 255 -2.96 9.33 -17.07
C ARG A 255 -2.26 10.67 -17.25
N ALA A 256 -1.01 10.77 -16.79
CA ALA A 256 -0.19 11.96 -16.99
C ALA A 256 0.28 12.07 -18.46
N THR A 257 0.55 13.28 -18.94
CA THR A 257 1.25 13.45 -20.23
C THR A 257 2.73 13.09 -20.08
N GLU A 258 3.42 12.82 -21.19
CA GLU A 258 4.89 12.61 -21.17
C GLU A 258 5.62 13.81 -20.54
N LYS A 259 5.16 15.02 -20.88
CA LYS A 259 5.68 16.25 -20.27
C LYS A 259 5.44 16.28 -18.77
N ASP A 260 4.25 15.95 -18.28
CA ASP A 260 3.99 15.94 -16.84
C ASP A 260 4.81 14.87 -16.11
N LEU A 261 5.04 13.71 -16.75
CA LEU A 261 5.91 12.67 -16.20
C LEU A 261 7.34 13.19 -16.01
N ILE A 262 7.85 13.94 -16.98
CA ILE A 262 9.17 14.58 -16.92
C ILE A 262 9.18 15.71 -15.87
N ASP A 263 8.29 16.68 -16.02
CA ASP A 263 8.34 17.93 -15.24
C ASP A 263 7.96 17.73 -13.76
N ILE A 264 7.11 16.74 -13.44
CA ILE A 264 6.54 16.55 -12.09
C ILE A 264 7.10 15.27 -11.43
N TRP A 265 7.38 14.21 -12.19
CA TRP A 265 7.60 12.86 -11.64
C TRP A 265 9.00 12.25 -11.89
N GLU A 266 9.86 12.86 -12.72
CA GLU A 266 11.12 12.27 -13.22
C GLU A 266 12.18 12.01 -12.15
N ASN A 267 12.08 12.67 -10.98
CA ASN A 267 13.04 12.55 -9.86
C ASN A 267 12.50 11.75 -8.66
N ASP A 268 11.31 11.14 -8.75
CA ASP A 268 10.70 10.51 -7.57
C ASP A 268 11.13 9.06 -7.30
N GLY A 269 12.10 8.54 -8.08
CA GLY A 269 12.83 7.31 -7.76
C GLY A 269 11.93 6.20 -7.26
N SER A 270 10.93 5.80 -8.05
CA SER A 270 10.04 4.68 -7.71
C SER A 270 10.74 3.32 -7.88
N ASP A 271 12.07 3.26 -7.76
CA ASP A 271 12.86 2.07 -7.98
C ASP A 271 12.94 1.14 -6.76
N ASP A 272 12.39 1.54 -5.60
CA ASP A 272 12.29 0.67 -4.42
C ASP A 272 10.85 0.58 -3.91
N TRP A 273 10.05 -0.26 -4.56
CA TRP A 273 8.94 -0.95 -3.91
C TRP A 273 9.25 -2.44 -3.87
N THR A 274 10.28 -2.83 -3.12
CA THR A 274 10.39 -4.20 -2.60
C THR A 274 9.92 -4.23 -1.16
N LEU A 275 8.63 -4.52 -0.98
CA LEU A 275 8.06 -5.04 0.28
C LEU A 275 7.12 -6.22 0.00
#